data_AF-A0A8D4BLX5-F1
#
_entry.id   AF-A0A8D4BLX5-F1
#
_cell.length_a   1.000
_cell.length_b   1.000
_cell.length_c   1.000
_cell.angle_alpha   90.00
_cell.angle_beta   90.00
_cell.angle_gamma   90.00
#
_symmetry.space_group_name_H-M   'P 1'
#
loop_
_entity.id
_entity.type
_entity.pdbx_description
1 polymer ?
#
loop_
_entity_poly.entity_id
_entity_poly.type
_entity_poly.pdbx_seq_one_letter_code
_entity_poly.pdbx_strand_id
1 'polypeptide(L)'
;MKKVIGFALAISILAVGTMFFWENGRGFPFLSAYLFAMFFCNALYGLLSLIFQRASIYQYEQFVYDYKPTIRGYCAKYLVMAVFTPNYYVQKRINRAPFIVNRLLALIFVIWFWILGFTTGMIYNI
;
A
#
# COMPACT_ATOMS: atom_id res chain seq x y z
N MET A 1 22.85 12.71 -0.50
CA MET A 1 22.19 12.99 -1.79
C MET A 1 21.33 11.83 -2.31
N LYS A 2 21.85 10.60 -2.45
CA LYS A 2 21.09 9.43 -2.99
C LYS A 2 19.71 9.20 -2.34
N LYS A 3 19.62 9.36 -1.01
CA LYS A 3 18.36 9.25 -0.25
C LYS A 3 17.31 10.28 -0.69
N VAL A 4 17.70 11.54 -0.80
CA VAL A 4 16.81 12.65 -1.21
C VAL A 4 16.35 12.45 -2.65
N ILE A 5 17.24 12.04 -3.55
CA ILE A 5 16.90 11.73 -4.94
C ILE A 5 15.90 10.57 -5.01
N GLY A 6 16.14 9.48 -4.27
CA GLY A 6 15.20 8.35 -4.20
C GLY A 6 13.84 8.74 -3.62
N PHE A 7 13.80 9.63 -2.63
CA PHE A 7 12.56 10.17 -2.06
C PHE A 7 11.79 11.02 -3.07
N ALA A 8 12.46 11.98 -3.71
CA ALA A 8 11.85 12.81 -4.75
C ALA A 8 11.28 11.95 -5.88
N LEU A 9 12.03 10.94 -6.32
CA LEU A 9 11.60 10.03 -7.37
C LEU A 9 10.38 9.19 -6.95
N ALA A 10 10.30 8.74 -5.70
CA ALA A 10 9.13 8.05 -5.18
C ALA A 10 7.89 8.96 -5.15
N ILE A 11 8.03 10.22 -4.71
CA ILE A 11 6.93 11.19 -4.75
C ILE A 11 6.50 11.45 -6.18
N SER A 12 7.44 11.63 -7.12
CA SER A 12 7.12 11.83 -8.53
C SER A 12 6.35 10.64 -9.11
N ILE A 13 6.75 9.41 -8.79
CA ILE A 13 6.01 8.21 -9.22
C ILE A 13 4.60 8.19 -8.62
N LEU A 14 4.44 8.52 -7.33
CA LEU A 14 3.12 8.59 -6.71
C LEU A 14 2.26 9.68 -7.35
N ALA A 15 2.81 10.87 -7.59
CA ALA A 15 2.13 11.98 -8.26
C ALA A 15 1.65 11.59 -9.66
N VAL A 16 2.53 11.02 -10.48
CA VAL A 16 2.17 10.54 -11.81
C VAL A 16 1.15 9.39 -11.73
N GLY A 17 1.33 8.46 -10.79
CA GLY A 17 0.39 7.36 -10.55
C GLY A 17 -1.01 7.84 -10.20
N THR A 18 -1.13 8.89 -9.39
CA THR A 18 -2.42 9.47 -9.03
C THR A 18 -3.11 10.22 -10.19
N MET A 19 -2.36 10.69 -11.18
CA MET A 19 -2.93 11.33 -12.37
C MET A 19 -3.76 10.36 -13.22
N PHE A 20 -3.57 9.05 -13.09
CA PHE A 20 -4.40 8.06 -13.78
C PHE A 20 -5.84 8.00 -13.25
N PHE A 21 -6.11 8.53 -12.06
CA PHE A 21 -7.46 8.65 -11.49
C PHE A 21 -8.12 10.00 -11.82
N TRP A 22 -7.62 10.68 -12.86
CA TRP A 22 -8.19 11.93 -13.36
C TRP A 22 -9.34 11.63 -14.32
N GLU A 23 -10.57 11.79 -13.86
CA GLU A 23 -11.77 11.55 -14.69
C GLU A 23 -12.38 12.86 -15.20
N ASN A 24 -12.76 12.89 -16.49
CA ASN A 24 -13.59 13.92 -17.12
C ASN A 24 -13.22 15.39 -16.83
N GLY A 25 -11.92 15.71 -16.76
CA GLY A 25 -11.46 17.09 -16.55
C GLY A 25 -11.64 17.63 -15.13
N ARG A 26 -12.28 16.88 -14.22
CA ARG A 26 -12.35 17.19 -12.79
C ARG A 26 -11.25 16.41 -12.08
N GLY A 27 -10.08 17.03 -11.98
CA GLY A 27 -8.94 16.41 -11.30
C GLY A 27 -9.28 16.01 -9.88
N PHE A 28 -9.01 14.76 -9.55
CA PHE A 28 -9.08 14.26 -8.20
C PHE A 28 -8.04 14.97 -7.32
N PRO A 29 -8.38 15.43 -6.10
CA PRO A 29 -7.37 15.93 -5.19
C PRO A 29 -6.29 14.87 -4.98
N PHE A 30 -5.02 15.27 -5.10
CA PHE A 30 -3.86 14.36 -5.03
C PHE A 30 -3.94 13.41 -3.82
N LEU A 31 -4.28 13.95 -2.65
CA LEU A 31 -4.39 13.17 -1.41
C LEU A 31 -5.48 12.10 -1.49
N SER A 32 -6.62 12.42 -2.10
CA SER A 32 -7.75 11.49 -2.23
C SER A 32 -7.44 10.36 -3.21
N ALA A 33 -6.79 10.66 -4.34
CA ALA A 33 -6.36 9.66 -5.31
C ALA A 33 -5.28 8.75 -4.73
N TYR A 34 -4.36 9.34 -3.95
CA TYR A 34 -3.36 8.59 -3.20
C TYR A 34 -4.02 7.65 -2.18
N LEU A 35 -4.98 8.12 -1.39
CA LEU A 35 -5.68 7.29 -0.41
C LEU A 35 -6.47 6.16 -1.08
N PHE A 36 -7.17 6.44 -2.18
CA PHE A 36 -7.83 5.43 -3.00
C PHE A 36 -6.85 4.36 -3.46
N ALA A 37 -5.75 4.76 -4.12
CA ALA A 37 -4.72 3.83 -4.60
C ALA A 37 -4.08 3.04 -3.45
N MET A 38 -3.82 3.69 -2.31
CA MET A 38 -3.30 3.04 -1.11
C MET A 38 -4.27 1.96 -0.62
N PHE A 39 -5.55 2.28 -0.41
CA PHE A 39 -6.53 1.31 0.06
C PHE A 39 -6.71 0.16 -0.93
N PHE A 40 -6.84 0.46 -2.21
CA PHE A 40 -7.00 -0.53 -3.28
C PHE A 40 -5.79 -1.48 -3.37
N CYS A 41 -4.58 -0.95 -3.41
CA CYS A 41 -3.36 -1.76 -3.44
C CYS A 41 -3.21 -2.63 -2.18
N ASN A 42 -3.52 -2.10 -0.99
CA ASN A 42 -3.47 -2.89 0.24
C ASN A 42 -4.57 -3.96 0.30
N ALA A 43 -5.73 -3.72 -0.29
CA ALA A 43 -6.81 -4.69 -0.40
C ALA A 43 -6.38 -5.87 -1.29
N LEU A 44 -5.83 -5.58 -2.47
CA LEU A 44 -5.27 -6.59 -3.38
C LEU A 44 -4.11 -7.37 -2.71
N TYR A 45 -3.19 -6.66 -2.08
CA TYR A 45 -2.05 -7.28 -1.40
C TYR A 45 -2.47 -8.06 -0.14
N GLY A 46 -3.58 -7.64 0.49
CA GLY A 46 -4.20 -8.35 1.59
C GLY A 46 -4.83 -9.68 1.16
N LEU A 47 -5.41 -9.76 -0.05
CA LEU A 47 -5.86 -11.03 -0.63
C LEU A 47 -4.70 -12.02 -0.78
N LEU A 48 -3.54 -11.55 -1.27
CA LEU A 48 -2.33 -12.39 -1.33
C LEU A 48 -1.86 -12.82 0.07
N SER A 49 -1.99 -11.94 1.06
CA SER A 49 -1.64 -12.23 2.45
C SER A 49 -2.55 -13.28 3.10
N LEU A 50 -3.80 -13.46 2.62
CA LEU A 50 -4.68 -14.54 3.08
C LEU A 50 -4.14 -15.93 2.77
N ILE A 51 -3.25 -16.06 1.80
CA ILE A 51 -2.61 -17.33 1.45
C ILE A 51 -1.17 -17.32 1.97
N PHE A 52 -0.42 -16.27 1.63
CA PHE A 52 1.03 -16.16 1.84
C PHE A 52 1.44 -15.07 2.83
N GLN A 53 0.79 -15.01 4.00
CA GLN A 53 1.01 -13.94 4.99
C GLN A 53 2.48 -13.75 5.43
N ARG A 54 3.23 -14.83 5.62
CA ARG A 54 4.66 -14.72 5.99
C ARG A 54 5.48 -14.13 4.85
N ALA A 55 5.14 -14.46 3.60
CA ALA A 55 5.82 -13.93 2.43
C ALA A 55 5.54 -12.43 2.26
N SER A 56 4.31 -11.97 2.52
CA SER A 56 3.98 -10.55 2.43
C SER A 56 4.69 -9.70 3.51
N ILE A 57 4.80 -10.23 4.73
CA ILE A 57 5.61 -9.61 5.79
C ILE A 57 7.09 -9.54 5.38
N TYR A 58 7.65 -10.65 4.91
CA TYR A 58 9.07 -10.73 4.53
C TYR A 58 9.39 -9.81 3.34
N GLN A 59 8.52 -9.75 2.34
CA GLN A 59 8.70 -8.86 1.19
C GLN A 59 8.75 -7.40 1.62
N TYR A 60 7.88 -6.97 2.52
CA TYR A 60 7.96 -5.61 3.08
C TYR A 60 9.28 -5.36 3.81
N GLU A 61 9.74 -6.30 4.64
CA GLU A 61 11.00 -6.16 5.39
C GLU A 61 12.22 -6.04 4.46
N GLN A 62 12.25 -6.80 3.36
CA GLN A 62 13.28 -6.69 2.32
C GLN A 62 13.33 -5.31 1.66
N PHE A 63 12.18 -4.71 1.38
CA PHE A 63 12.13 -3.39 0.72
C PHE A 63 12.36 -2.22 1.68
N VAL A 64 12.01 -2.36 2.96
CA VAL A 64 12.02 -1.23 3.92
C VAL A 64 13.20 -1.25 4.87
N TYR A 65 13.58 -2.43 5.37
CA TYR A 65 14.68 -2.60 6.33
C TYR A 65 15.97 -3.08 5.65
N ASP A 66 15.89 -4.12 4.80
CA ASP A 66 17.07 -4.72 4.15
C ASP A 66 17.34 -4.19 2.73
N TYR A 67 17.01 -2.92 2.49
CA TYR A 67 17.16 -2.30 1.19
C TYR A 67 18.63 -2.01 0.85
N LYS A 68 19.00 -2.15 -0.43
CA LYS A 68 20.33 -1.73 -0.91
C LYS A 68 20.43 -0.20 -0.93
N PRO A 69 21.52 0.43 -0.44
CA PRO A 69 21.68 1.89 -0.36
C PRO A 69 21.95 2.56 -1.73
N THR A 70 21.15 2.23 -2.73
CA THR A 70 21.13 2.79 -4.09
C THR A 70 19.91 3.70 -4.27
N ILE A 71 19.91 4.57 -5.28
CA ILE A 71 18.76 5.44 -5.58
C ILE A 71 17.48 4.62 -5.77
N ARG A 72 17.56 3.52 -6.53
CA ARG A 72 16.45 2.57 -6.73
C ARG A 72 15.99 1.95 -5.42
N GLY A 73 16.92 1.56 -4.53
CA GLY A 73 16.58 1.00 -3.22
C GLY A 73 15.86 2.01 -2.34
N TYR A 74 16.31 3.27 -2.30
CA TYR A 74 15.60 4.34 -1.59
C TYR A 74 14.21 4.61 -2.18
N CYS A 75 14.09 4.70 -3.52
CA CYS A 75 12.79 4.88 -4.18
C CYS A 75 11.81 3.75 -3.84
N ALA A 76 12.23 2.49 -4.00
CA ALA A 76 11.40 1.33 -3.68
C ALA A 76 10.99 1.32 -2.20
N LYS A 77 11.92 1.62 -1.29
CA LYS A 77 11.63 1.77 0.14
C LYS A 77 10.52 2.78 0.39
N TYR A 78 10.61 3.96 -0.20
CA TYR A 78 9.63 5.02 0.03
C TYR A 78 8.27 4.71 -0.60
N LEU A 79 8.23 4.10 -1.77
CA LEU A 79 6.97 3.63 -2.38
C LEU A 79 6.31 2.55 -1.53
N VAL A 80 7.07 1.55 -1.09
CA VAL A 80 6.53 0.45 -0.26
C VAL A 80 6.09 0.97 1.10
N MET A 81 6.83 1.90 1.70
CA MET A 81 6.40 2.57 2.94
C MET A 81 5.12 3.39 2.74
N ALA A 82 4.99 4.14 1.65
CA ALA A 82 3.79 4.94 1.41
C ALA A 82 2.57 4.05 1.23
N VAL A 83 2.69 3.00 0.41
CA VAL A 83 1.56 2.16 0.04
C VAL A 83 1.31 1.06 1.07
N PHE A 84 2.26 0.18 1.36
CA PHE A 84 2.00 -1.12 2.01
C PHE A 84 2.20 -1.16 3.54
N THR A 85 2.59 -0.05 4.17
CA THR A 85 2.81 0.02 5.62
C THR A 85 1.62 -0.48 6.46
N PRO A 86 0.36 -0.10 6.16
CA PRO A 86 -0.78 -0.56 6.95
C PRO A 86 -0.91 -2.09 6.94
N ASN A 87 -0.81 -2.70 5.76
CA ASN A 87 -0.91 -4.14 5.59
C ASN A 87 0.23 -4.85 6.34
N TYR A 88 1.48 -4.38 6.23
CA TYR A 88 2.61 -4.95 6.98
C TYR A 88 2.35 -5.04 8.50
N TYR A 89 1.97 -3.92 9.12
CA TYR A 89 1.79 -3.90 10.58
C TYR A 89 0.60 -4.74 11.02
N VAL A 90 -0.50 -4.71 10.28
CA VAL A 90 -1.68 -5.51 10.60
C VAL A 90 -1.38 -7.00 10.44
N GLN A 91 -0.80 -7.42 9.31
CA GLN A 91 -0.45 -8.83 9.08
C GLN A 91 0.59 -9.32 10.09
N LYS A 92 1.59 -8.50 10.45
CA LYS A 92 2.60 -8.85 11.47
C LYS A 92 1.98 -9.06 12.86
N ARG A 93 0.92 -8.32 13.20
CA ARG A 93 0.17 -8.51 14.46
C ARG A 93 -0.71 -9.75 14.40
N ILE A 94 -1.48 -9.90 13.33
CA ILE A 94 -2.42 -11.02 13.13
C ILE A 94 -1.69 -12.37 13.04
N ASN A 95 -0.49 -12.40 12.46
CA ASN A 95 0.33 -13.62 12.34
C ASN A 95 0.71 -14.25 13.70
N ARG A 96 0.52 -13.54 14.82
CA ARG A 96 0.72 -14.08 16.18
C ARG A 96 -0.50 -14.84 16.72
N ALA A 97 -1.66 -14.72 16.08
CA ALA A 97 -2.89 -15.39 16.48
C ALA A 97 -2.94 -16.85 16.00
N PRO A 98 -3.78 -17.72 16.62
CA PRO A 98 -4.03 -19.07 16.13
C PRO A 98 -4.49 -19.07 14.66
N PHE A 99 -4.18 -20.14 13.92
CA PHE A 99 -4.34 -20.21 12.46
C PHE A 99 -5.71 -19.71 11.94
N ILE A 100 -6.80 -20.18 12.53
CA ILE A 100 -8.17 -19.81 12.11
C ILE A 100 -8.45 -18.33 12.40
N VAL A 101 -8.12 -17.87 13.61
CA VAL A 101 -8.31 -16.48 14.03
C VAL A 101 -7.51 -15.53 13.14
N ASN A 102 -6.28 -15.92 12.81
CA ASN A 102 -5.43 -15.18 11.90
C ASN A 102 -6.10 -14.98 10.52
N ARG A 103 -6.56 -16.06 9.88
CA ARG A 103 -7.19 -15.98 8.56
C ARG A 103 -8.47 -15.12 8.58
N LEU A 104 -9.30 -15.27 9.62
CA LEU A 104 -10.51 -14.46 9.78
C LEU A 104 -10.20 -12.97 9.94
N LEU A 105 -9.26 -12.62 10.81
CA LEU A 105 -8.86 -11.22 11.01
C LEU A 105 -8.22 -10.61 9.76
N ALA A 106 -7.43 -11.39 9.03
CA ALA A 106 -6.85 -10.94 7.76
C ALA A 106 -7.93 -10.71 6.70
N LEU A 107 -8.98 -11.55 6.68
CA LEU A 107 -10.12 -11.37 5.76
C LEU A 107 -10.92 -10.12 6.11
N ILE A 108 -11.21 -9.90 7.40
CA ILE A 108 -11.88 -8.69 7.88
C ILE A 108 -11.08 -7.44 7.48
N PHE A 109 -9.76 -7.47 7.63
CA PHE A 109 -8.89 -6.37 7.21
C PHE A 109 -8.97 -6.09 5.71
N VAL A 110 -8.98 -7.13 4.86
CA VAL A 110 -9.12 -6.98 3.40
C VAL A 110 -10.47 -6.35 3.05
N ILE A 111 -11.56 -6.85 3.63
CA ILE A 111 -12.91 -6.33 3.40
C ILE A 111 -12.99 -4.86 3.81
N TRP A 112 -12.42 -4.51 4.96
CA TRP A 112 -12.37 -3.12 5.43
C TRP A 112 -11.66 -2.22 4.42
N PHE A 113 -10.50 -2.63 3.91
CA PHE A 113 -9.74 -1.85 2.94
C PHE A 113 -10.48 -1.70 1.60
N TRP A 114 -11.22 -2.71 1.16
CA TRP A 114 -12.14 -2.60 0.02
C TRP A 114 -13.25 -1.58 0.27
N ILE A 115 -13.91 -1.62 1.44
CA ILE A 115 -14.95 -0.65 1.78
C ILE A 115 -14.39 0.77 1.76
N LEU A 116 -13.22 0.99 2.36
CA LEU A 116 -12.57 2.31 2.34
C LEU A 116 -12.22 2.75 0.93
N GLY A 117 -11.67 1.86 0.10
CA GLY A 117 -11.36 2.14 -1.30
C GLY A 117 -12.60 2.49 -2.12
N PHE A 118 -13.67 1.72 -2.03
CA PHE A 118 -14.91 2.03 -2.75
C PHE A 118 -15.58 3.30 -2.22
N THR A 119 -15.55 3.54 -0.92
CA THR A 119 -16.15 4.75 -0.33
C THR A 119 -15.39 5.99 -0.76
N THR A 120 -14.05 5.95 -0.79
CA THR A 120 -13.27 7.06 -1.36
C THR A 120 -13.52 7.22 -2.85
N GLY A 121 -13.65 6.13 -3.63
CA GLY A 121 -14.06 6.21 -5.03
C GLY A 121 -15.41 6.91 -5.21
N MET A 122 -16.44 6.46 -4.50
CA MET A 122 -17.81 7.00 -4.60
C MET A 122 -17.93 8.47 -4.18
N ILE A 123 -17.28 8.89 -3.08
CA ILE A 123 -17.32 10.28 -2.60
C ILE A 123 -16.88 11.26 -3.70
N TYR A 124 -15.96 10.83 -4.54
CA TYR A 124 -15.35 11.66 -5.56
C TYR A 124 -15.75 11.22 -6.99
N ASN A 125 -16.77 10.35 -7.12
CA ASN A 125 -17.34 9.85 -8.38
C ASN A 125 -16.33 9.16 -9.32
N ILE A 126 -15.55 8.20 -8.80
CA ILE A 126 -14.89 7.13 -9.61
C ILE A 126 -15.88 5.98 -9.83
#